data_AF-A0A519WRM1-F1
#
_entry.id   AF-A0A519WRM1-F1
#
_cell.length_a   1.000
_cell.length_b   1.000
_cell.length_c   1.000
_cell.angle_alpha   90.00
_cell.angle_beta   90.00
_cell.angle_gamma   90.00
#
_symmetry.space_group_name_H-M   'P 1'
#
loop_
_entity.id
_entity.type
_entity.pdbx_description
1 polymer ?
#
loop_
_entity_poly.entity_id
_entity_poly.type
_entity_poly.pdbx_seq_one_letter_code
_entity_poly.pdbx_strand_id
1 'polypeptide(L)' 'MIIFFFCLLFVAYMIYGIVHLARNKFLPKFEKLLWLILIICMPVFGTSTYLHSTFVPHRRQW' A
#
# COMPACT_ATOMS: atom_id res chain seq x y z
N MET A 1 7.04 4.83 -20.17
CA MET A 1 5.58 5.05 -20.28
C MET A 1 4.77 4.12 -19.40
N ILE A 2 4.97 2.80 -19.44
CA ILE A 2 4.20 1.82 -18.64
C ILE A 2 4.28 2.05 -17.11
N ILE A 3 5.47 2.35 -16.57
CA ILE A 3 5.64 2.61 -15.12
C ILE A 3 4.81 3.83 -14.67
N PHE A 4 4.75 4.87 -15.49
CA PHE A 4 3.96 6.07 -15.19
C PHE A 4 2.46 5.75 -15.12
N PHE A 5 1.97 4.90 -16.04
CA PHE A 5 0.59 4.44 -16.02
C PHE A 5 0.26 3.65 -14.74
N PHE A 6 1.15 2.74 -14.31
CA PHE A 6 0.97 2.01 -13.06
C PHE A 6 1.00 2.92 -11.82
N CYS A 7 1.88 3.92 -11.77
CA CYS A 7 1.88 4.90 -10.69
C CYS A 7 0.56 5.68 -10.62
N LEU A 8 0.03 6.09 -11.77
CA LEU A 8 -1.22 6.85 -11.84
C LEU A 8 -2.42 6.00 -11.38
N LEU A 9 -2.45 4.73 -11.80
CA LEU A 9 -3.46 3.75 -11.40
C LEU A 9 -3.38 3.43 -9.89
N PHE A 10 -2.16 3.35 -9.34
CA PHE A 10 -1.92 3.16 -7.91
C PHE A 10 -2.45 4.34 -7.08
N VAL A 11 -2.19 5.59 -7.52
CA VAL A 11 -2.71 6.79 -6.86
C VAL A 11 -4.24 6.84 -6.94
N ALA A 12 -4.83 6.53 -8.09
CA ALA A 12 -6.28 6.48 -8.24
C ALA A 12 -6.93 5.43 -7.32
N TYR A 13 -6.30 4.26 -7.17
CA TYR A 13 -6.75 3.20 -6.27
C TYR A 13 -6.71 3.64 -4.79
N MET A 14 -5.65 4.31 -4.37
CA MET A 14 -5.53 4.87 -3.01
C MET A 14 -6.65 5.89 -2.73
N ILE A 15 -6.91 6.81 -3.67
CA ILE A 15 -7.98 7.81 -3.55
C ILE A 15 -9.35 7.12 -3.47
N TYR A 16 -9.60 6.11 -4.31
CA TYR A 16 -10.84 5.34 -4.25
C TYR A 16 -11.04 4.68 -2.89
N GLY A 17 -10.01 4.02 -2.35
CA GLY A 17 -10.05 3.40 -1.02
C GLY A 17 -10.40 4.40 0.09
N ILE A 18 -9.78 5.58 0.07
CA ILE A 18 -10.05 6.66 1.04
C ILE A 18 -11.48 7.18 0.91
N VAL A 19 -11.95 7.45 -0.32
CA VAL A 19 -13.31 7.97 -0.57
C VAL A 19 -14.38 6.93 -0.19
N HIS A 20 -14.16 5.66 -0.52
CA HIS A 20 -15.06 4.57 -0.18
C HIS A 20 -15.18 4.41 1.35
N LEU A 21 -14.04 4.45 2.05
CA LEU A 21 -13.97 4.41 3.51
C LEU A 21 -14.65 5.64 4.16
N ALA A 22 -14.42 6.83 3.61
CA ALA A 22 -15.02 8.07 4.09
C ALA A 22 -16.54 8.05 3.95
N ARG A 23 -17.06 7.57 2.81
CA ARG A 23 -18.50 7.43 2.55
C ARG A 23 -19.17 6.33 3.36
N ASN A 24 -18.42 5.36 3.89
CA ASN A 24 -19.00 4.29 4.68
C ASN A 24 -19.46 4.82 6.05
N LYS A 25 -20.78 4.97 6.27
CA LYS A 25 -21.33 5.47 7.55
C LYS A 25 -21.44 4.38 8.61
N PHE A 26 -21.28 3.11 8.24
CA PHE A 26 -21.38 1.97 9.16
C PHE A 26 -20.16 1.81 10.06
N LEU A 27 -18.98 2.29 9.63
CA LEU A 27 -17.75 2.13 10.41
C LEU A 27 -17.63 3.24 11.48
N PRO A 28 -17.37 2.89 12.75
CA PRO A 28 -17.06 3.87 13.78
C PRO A 28 -15.76 4.61 13.42
N LYS A 29 -15.62 5.84 13.92
CA LYS A 29 -14.49 6.74 13.57
C LYS A 29 -13.11 6.10 13.83
N PHE A 30 -13.01 5.26 14.86
CA PHE A 30 -11.79 4.52 15.18
C PHE A 30 -11.41 3.49 14.12
N GLU A 31 -12.37 2.71 13.63
CA GLU A 31 -12.09 1.72 12.58
C GLU A 31 -11.77 2.38 11.23
N LYS A 32 -12.36 3.54 10.93
CA LYS A 32 -11.94 4.35 9.78
C LYS A 32 -10.47 4.79 9.91
N LEU A 33 -10.03 5.17 11.10
CA LEU A 33 -8.64 5.57 11.32
C LEU A 33 -7.68 4.39 11.09
N LEU A 34 -8.01 3.21 11.61
CA LEU A 34 -7.23 1.99 11.40
C LEU A 34 -7.15 1.60 9.92
N TRP A 35 -8.29 1.64 9.21
CA TRP A 35 -8.32 1.36 7.78
C TRP A 35 -7.51 2.37 6.95
N LEU A 36 -7.55 3.65 7.31
CA LEU A 36 -6.74 4.68 6.67
C LEU A 36 -5.24 4.37 6.85
N ILE A 37 -4.82 4.04 8.07
CA ILE A 37 -3.43 3.67 8.38
C ILE A 37 -3.03 2.44 7.56
N LEU A 38 -3.89 1.43 7.47
CA LEU A 38 -3.62 0.21 6.72
C LEU A 38 -3.45 0.49 5.22
N ILE A 39 -4.33 1.30 4.62
CA ILE A 39 -4.22 1.72 3.20
C ILE A 39 -2.89 2.44 2.94
N ILE A 40 -2.46 3.33 3.84
CA ILE A 40 -1.21 4.09 3.69
C ILE A 40 0.02 3.19 3.90
N CYS A 41 -0.02 2.26 4.86
CA CYS A 41 1.09 1.37 5.15
C CYS A 41 1.23 0.23 4.12
N MET A 42 0.17 -0.14 3.42
CA MET A 42 0.17 -1.23 2.43
C MET A 42 1.27 -1.11 1.36
N PRO A 43 1.50 0.04 0.70
CA PRO A 43 2.63 0.21 -0.22
C PRO A 43 3.98 0.03 0.45
N VAL A 44 4.14 0.50 1.69
CA VAL A 44 5.40 0.38 2.44
C VAL A 44 5.68 -1.08 2.80
N PHE A 45 4.65 -1.84 3.17
CA PHE A 45 4.78 -3.30 3.37
C PHE A 45 5.08 -4.03 2.06
N GLY A 46 4.45 -3.63 0.95
CA GLY A 46 4.73 -4.20 -0.37
C GLY A 46 6.16 -3.96 -0.81
N THR A 47 6.70 -2.75 -0.62
CA THR A 47 8.10 -2.46 -0.93
C THR A 47 9.03 -3.19 0.03
N SER A 48 8.75 -3.19 1.34
CA SER A 48 9.56 -3.92 2.32
C SER A 48 9.65 -5.42 2.02
N THR A 49 8.53 -6.07 1.69
CA THR A 49 8.51 -7.49 1.33
C THR A 49 9.19 -7.76 -0.01
N TYR A 50 9.00 -6.90 -1.02
CA TYR A 50 9.73 -6.98 -2.28
C TYR A 50 11.24 -6.83 -2.09
N LEU A 51 11.68 -5.85 -1.28
CA LEU A 51 13.10 -5.72 -0.94
C LEU A 51 13.59 -6.97 -0.22
N HIS A 52 12.87 -7.46 0.77
CA HIS A 52 13.28 -8.66 1.52
C HIS A 52 13.39 -9.92 0.63
N SER A 53 12.48 -10.11 -0.33
CA SER A 53 12.53 -11.27 -1.24
C SER A 53 13.59 -11.13 -2.32
N THR A 54 13.83 -9.91 -2.81
CA THR A 54 14.80 -9.65 -3.89
C THR A 54 16.23 -9.56 -3.36
N PHE A 55 16.41 -8.97 -2.18
CA PHE A 55 17.68 -8.95 -1.46
C PHE A 55 17.79 -10.21 -0.58
N VAL A 56 17.88 -11.38 -1.20
CA VAL A 56 18.47 -12.54 -0.52
C VAL A 56 19.89 -12.11 -0.11
N PRO A 57 20.28 -12.16 1.17
CA PRO A 57 21.65 -11.86 1.56
C PRO A 57 22.53 -12.79 0.76
N HIS A 58 23.32 -12.21 -0.14
CA HIS A 58 24.34 -12.91 -0.90
C HIS A 58 25.38 -13.37 0.13
N ARG A 59 25.08 -14.46 0.84
CA ARG A 59 26.05 -15.17 1.68
C ARG A 59 27.12 -15.59 0.69
N ARG A 60 28.18 -14.77 0.65
CA ARG A 60 29.46 -15.02 0.00
C ARG A 60 29.76 -16.51 0.12
N GLN A 61 29.53 -17.24 -0.97
CA GLN A 61 30.15 -18.53 -1.18
C GLN A 61 31.57 -18.23 -1.63
N TRP A 62 32.45 -18.06 -0.64
CA TRP A 62 33.90 -18.16 -0.81
C TRP A 62 34.35 -19.23 0.17
#